data_AF-Q6UB61-F1
#
_entry.id   AF-Q6UB61-F1
#
_cell.length_a   1.000
_cell.length_b   1.000
_cell.length_c   1.000
_cell.angle_alpha   90.00
_cell.angle_beta   90.00
_cell.angle_gamma   90.00
#
_symmetry.space_group_name_H-M   'P 1'
#
loop_
_entity.id
_entity.type
_entity.pdbx_description
1 polymer ?
#
loop_
_entity_poly.entity_id
_entity_poly.type
_entity_poly.pdbx_seq_one_letter_code
_entity_poly.pdbx_strand_id
1 'polypeptide(L)'
;YEVYETPDFLYLVMAKATKGNLKSLMERKRMLPEALAGKLSQQIARAVVFLHDMGVLHCDLKPDNILLSDAKTANQDNGENSPVMRRPSPIKSIKDPHADVKVNDYSVELCDFGLSVKVPDVRFFKLTGDVHKVPFTKVTGT
;
A
#
# COMPACT_ATOMS: atom_id res chain seq x y z
N TYR A 1 1.03 -16.89 -4.10
CA TYR A 1 1.58 -17.03 -2.74
C TYR A 1 1.61 -18.50 -2.41
N GLU A 2 2.68 -18.97 -1.78
CA GLU A 2 2.86 -20.37 -1.43
C GLU A 2 2.91 -20.50 0.09
N VAL A 3 2.40 -21.61 0.61
CA VAL A 3 2.39 -21.92 2.04
C VAL A 3 3.08 -23.26 2.23
N TYR A 4 4.01 -23.31 3.17
CA TYR A 4 4.70 -24.53 3.56
C TYR A 4 4.48 -24.77 5.04
N GLU A 5 4.27 -26.02 5.40
CA GLU A 5 4.02 -26.45 6.78
C GLU A 5 5.03 -27.52 7.17
N THR A 6 5.60 -27.37 8.35
CA THR A 6 6.35 -28.40 9.06
C THR A 6 5.60 -28.69 10.37
N PRO A 7 5.94 -29.77 11.10
CA PRO A 7 5.27 -30.06 12.38
C PRO A 7 5.29 -28.91 13.39
N ASP A 8 6.28 -28.02 13.30
CA ASP A 8 6.50 -26.94 14.28
C ASP A 8 6.23 -25.54 13.71
N PHE A 9 6.18 -25.37 12.38
CA PHE A 9 6.15 -24.04 11.77
C PHE A 9 5.28 -23.96 10.51
N LEU A 10 4.60 -22.82 10.36
CA LEU A 10 3.94 -22.41 9.13
C LEU A 10 4.75 -21.29 8.47
N TYR A 11 5.12 -21.48 7.20
CA TYR A 11 5.86 -20.53 6.38
C TYR A 11 4.98 -19.99 5.27
N LEU A 12 4.82 -18.66 5.22
CA LEU A 12 4.11 -17.96 4.15
C LEU A 12 5.11 -17.27 3.22
N VAL A 13 5.14 -17.68 1.96
CA VAL A 13 6.00 -17.06 0.94
C VAL A 13 5.23 -15.95 0.22
N MET A 14 5.80 -14.74 0.30
CA MET A 14 5.22 -13.52 -0.27
C MET A 14 6.23 -12.71 -1.07
N ALA A 15 5.70 -11.88 -1.97
CA ALA A 15 6.51 -10.95 -2.74
C ALA A 15 7.31 -10.03 -1.81
N LYS A 16 8.57 -9.78 -2.16
CA LYS A 16 9.46 -8.93 -1.36
C LYS A 16 9.14 -7.46 -1.58
N ALA A 17 8.88 -6.73 -0.49
CA ALA A 17 8.80 -5.28 -0.49
C ALA A 17 10.20 -4.66 -0.71
N THR A 18 10.50 -4.18 -1.93
CA THR A 18 11.87 -3.75 -2.28
C THR A 18 12.30 -2.46 -1.58
N LYS A 19 11.36 -1.67 -1.04
CA LYS A 19 11.63 -0.41 -0.34
C LYS A 19 11.37 -0.46 1.17
N GLY A 20 11.01 -1.62 1.70
CA GLY A 20 10.65 -1.82 3.11
C GLY A 20 9.21 -1.38 3.40
N ASN A 21 8.92 -0.98 4.65
CA ASN A 21 7.61 -0.50 5.07
C ASN A 21 7.54 1.04 5.19
N LEU A 22 6.33 1.57 5.30
CA LEU A 22 6.07 2.99 5.42
C LEU A 22 6.69 3.59 6.68
N LYS A 23 6.70 2.86 7.80
CA LYS A 23 7.35 3.30 9.04
C LYS A 23 8.82 3.63 8.82
N SER A 24 9.58 2.71 8.22
CA SER A 24 11.00 2.93 7.92
C SER A 24 11.22 4.06 6.90
N LEU A 25 10.26 4.32 6.01
CA LEU A 25 10.32 5.52 5.15
C LEU A 25 10.14 6.81 5.96
N MET A 26 9.16 6.84 6.87
CA MET A 26 8.87 7.99 7.74
C MET A 26 10.05 8.31 8.66
N GLU A 27 10.65 7.30 9.27
CA GLU A 27 11.84 7.44 10.13
C GLU A 27 13.03 8.02 9.35
N ARG A 28 13.28 7.54 8.13
CA ARG A 28 14.38 8.04 7.28
C ARG A 28 14.20 9.48 6.80
N LYS A 29 12.96 9.90 6.50
CA LYS A 29 12.69 11.21 5.91
C LYS A 29 12.36 12.29 6.93
N ARG A 30 12.10 11.93 8.20
CA ARG A 30 11.60 12.78 9.30
C ARG A 30 10.22 13.41 9.02
N MET A 31 10.00 13.96 7.82
CA MET A 31 8.72 14.43 7.30
C MET A 31 8.57 14.02 5.83
N LEU A 32 7.38 13.54 5.46
CA LEU A 32 7.06 13.24 4.06
C LEU A 32 6.59 14.52 3.36
N PRO A 33 7.08 14.82 2.14
CA PRO A 33 6.50 15.87 1.32
C PRO A 33 5.01 15.62 1.10
N GLU A 34 4.20 16.68 1.15
CA GLU A 34 2.74 16.59 1.04
C GLU A 34 2.29 15.85 -0.22
N ALA A 35 2.95 16.11 -1.36
CA ALA A 35 2.66 15.42 -2.61
C ALA A 35 2.88 13.89 -2.52
N LEU A 36 3.92 13.45 -1.82
CA LEU A 36 4.21 12.02 -1.62
C LEU A 36 3.22 11.41 -0.63
N ALA A 37 2.98 12.10 0.50
CA ALA A 37 2.00 11.68 1.49
C ALA A 37 0.61 11.50 0.85
N GLY A 38 0.15 12.47 0.06
CA GLY A 38 -1.13 12.41 -0.64
C GLY A 38 -1.25 11.21 -1.58
N LYS A 39 -0.19 10.87 -2.32
CA LYS A 39 -0.21 9.69 -3.20
C LYS A 39 -0.20 8.37 -2.43
N LEU A 40 0.61 8.26 -1.38
CA LEU A 40 0.63 7.07 -0.53
C LEU A 40 -0.74 6.88 0.13
N SER A 41 -1.30 7.94 0.71
CA SER A 41 -2.66 7.93 1.29
C SER A 41 -3.72 7.52 0.27
N GLN A 42 -3.63 7.99 -0.98
CA GLN A 42 -4.56 7.59 -2.03
C GLN A 42 -4.46 6.10 -2.36
N GLN A 43 -3.24 5.54 -2.46
CA GLN A 43 -3.06 4.10 -2.72
C GLN A 43 -3.55 3.24 -1.55
N ILE A 44 -3.24 3.64 -0.31
CA ILE A 44 -3.71 2.98 0.91
C ILE A 44 -5.25 2.99 0.94
N ALA A 45 -5.88 4.15 0.71
CA ALA A 45 -7.33 4.27 0.70
C ALA A 45 -7.98 3.38 -0.36
N ARG A 46 -7.42 3.31 -1.57
CA ARG A 46 -7.89 2.39 -2.62
C ARG A 46 -7.80 0.93 -2.19
N ALA A 47 -6.68 0.52 -1.59
CA ALA A 47 -6.52 -0.84 -1.10
C ALA A 47 -7.53 -1.18 0.00
N VAL A 48 -7.80 -0.24 0.92
CA VAL A 48 -8.80 -0.41 1.98
C VAL A 48 -10.22 -0.49 1.41
N VAL A 49 -10.57 0.35 0.43
CA VAL A 49 -11.86 0.25 -0.27
C VAL A 49 -12.03 -1.11 -0.92
N PHE A 50 -10.99 -1.62 -1.59
CA PHE A 50 -11.02 -2.97 -2.16
C PHE A 50 -11.26 -4.05 -1.12
N LEU A 51 -10.58 -4.01 0.03
CA LEU A 51 -10.84 -4.96 1.13
C LEU A 51 -12.29 -4.87 1.60
N HIS A 52 -12.80 -3.65 1.73
CA HIS A 52 -14.16 -3.42 2.18
C HIS A 52 -15.21 -3.97 1.20
N ASP A 53 -14.99 -3.80 -0.10
CA ASP A 53 -15.86 -4.36 -1.16
C ASP A 53 -15.84 -5.90 -1.14
N MET A 54 -14.75 -6.50 -0.67
CA MET A 54 -14.62 -7.95 -0.46
C MET A 54 -15.19 -8.42 0.90
N GLY A 55 -15.79 -7.53 1.69
CA GLY A 55 -16.30 -7.84 3.02
C GLY A 55 -15.20 -8.17 4.04
N VAL A 56 -14.01 -7.58 3.88
CA VAL A 56 -12.86 -7.79 4.77
C VAL A 56 -12.50 -6.48 5.46
N LEU A 57 -12.38 -6.52 6.80
CA LEU A 57 -11.76 -5.45 7.57
C LEU A 57 -10.35 -5.89 7.96
N HIS A 58 -9.36 -5.02 7.72
CA HIS A 58 -7.95 -5.33 8.01
C HIS A 58 -7.65 -5.38 9.53
N CYS A 59 -8.29 -4.50 10.30
CA CYS A 59 -8.18 -4.33 11.77
C CYS A 59 -6.80 -3.95 12.34
N ASP A 60 -5.71 -4.06 11.58
CA ASP A 60 -4.36 -3.65 12.01
C ASP A 60 -3.65 -2.73 11.01
N LEU A 61 -4.34 -1.66 10.57
CA LEU A 61 -3.73 -0.67 9.67
C LEU A 61 -2.80 0.26 10.45
N LYS A 62 -1.51 0.14 10.19
CA LYS A 62 -0.43 0.97 10.75
C LYS A 62 0.73 1.08 9.76
N PRO A 63 1.65 2.05 9.93
CA PRO A 63 2.79 2.23 9.02
C PRO A 63 3.69 0.99 8.88
N ASP A 64 3.77 0.12 9.89
CA ASP A 64 4.51 -1.14 9.85
C ASP A 64 3.92 -2.13 8.82
N ASN A 65 2.59 -2.12 8.64
CA ASN A 65 1.83 -3.05 7.80
C ASN A 65 1.55 -2.51 6.38
N ILE A 66 2.23 -1.42 6.01
CA ILE A 66 2.15 -0.81 4.69
C ILE A 66 3.49 -1.01 4.01
N LEU A 67 3.56 -1.97 3.08
CA LEU A 67 4.74 -2.31 2.32
C LEU A 67 4.90 -1.40 1.12
N LEU A 68 6.15 -1.09 0.80
CA LEU A 68 6.55 -0.23 -0.31
C LEU A 68 7.46 -1.00 -1.26
N SER A 69 7.17 -0.89 -2.55
CA SER A 69 7.97 -1.44 -3.64
C SER A 69 8.21 -0.38 -4.70
N ASP A 70 9.13 -0.65 -5.63
CA ASP A 70 9.28 0.17 -6.82
C ASP A 70 7.93 0.29 -7.54
N ALA A 71 7.63 1.47 -8.08
CA ALA A 71 6.46 1.63 -8.90
C ALA A 71 6.54 0.68 -10.09
N LYS A 72 5.46 -0.07 -10.33
CA LYS A 72 5.34 -0.91 -11.53
C LYS A 72 5.32 0.06 -12.71
N THR A 73 6.42 0.14 -13.46
CA THR A 73 6.42 0.80 -14.76
C THR A 73 5.36 0.07 -15.57
N ALA A 74 4.22 0.70 -15.79
CA ALA A 74 3.28 0.22 -16.78
C ALA A 74 4.03 0.34 -18.11
N ASN A 75 4.67 -0.74 -18.55
CA ASN A 75 5.02 -0.88 -19.95
C ASN A 75 3.67 -0.93 -20.68
N GLN A 76 3.16 0.24 -21.06
CA GLN A 76 2.28 0.30 -22.20
C GLN A 76 3.10 -0.17 -23.39
N ASP A 77 2.93 -1.42 -23.78
CA ASP A 77 3.16 -1.84 -25.16
C ASP A 77 2.14 -1.10 -26.04
N ASN A 78 2.42 0.17 -26.30
CA ASN A 78 1.74 0.96 -27.31
C ASN A 78 2.82 1.43 -28.27
N GLY A 79 2.98 0.68 -29.36
CA GLY A 79 3.80 1.11 -30.47
C GLY A 79 3.26 2.41 -31.04
N GLU A 80 4.07 3.46 -31.01
CA GLU A 80 3.99 4.59 -31.94
C GLU A 80 5.32 5.37 -31.89
N ASN A 81 6.11 5.21 -32.96
CA ASN A 81 7.27 6.06 -33.25
C ASN A 81 6.75 7.44 -33.66
N SER A 82 7.08 8.48 -32.89
CA SER A 82 7.08 9.86 -33.40
C SER A 82 8.13 10.70 -32.65
N PRO A 83 8.95 11.50 -33.37
CA PRO A 83 10.04 12.25 -32.76
C PRO A 83 9.49 13.55 -32.14
N VAL A 84 9.47 13.63 -30.81
CA VAL A 84 9.11 14.87 -30.11
C VAL A 84 10.36 15.65 -29.72
N MET A 85 10.41 16.87 -30.27
CA MET A 85 11.43 17.92 -30.13
C MET A 85 11.69 18.29 -28.66
N ARG A 86 12.95 18.19 -28.21
CA ARG A 86 13.36 18.54 -26.83
C ARG A 86 13.47 20.06 -26.65
N ARG A 87 12.66 20.64 -25.76
CA ARG A 87 12.87 22.02 -25.27
C ARG A 87 14.05 22.05 -24.28
N PRO A 88 14.90 23.09 -24.29
CA PRO A 88 15.96 23.24 -23.29
C PRO A 88 15.37 23.54 -21.91
N SER A 89 15.92 22.88 -20.89
CA SER A 89 15.49 22.96 -19.48
C SER A 89 15.74 24.34 -18.86
N PRO A 90 14.87 24.84 -17.96
CA PRO A 90 15.18 26.02 -17.17
C PRO A 90 16.31 25.77 -16.16
N ILE A 91 16.99 26.86 -15.80
CA ILE A 91 18.17 26.96 -14.94
C ILE A 91 17.97 26.24 -13.60
N LYS A 92 19.03 25.54 -13.14
CA LYS A 92 19.08 24.76 -11.90
C LYS A 92 18.79 25.65 -10.68
N SER A 93 17.55 25.61 -10.19
CA SER A 93 17.24 26.05 -8.83
C SER A 93 17.88 25.09 -7.81
N ILE A 94 18.28 25.68 -6.69
CA ILE A 94 18.95 25.08 -5.53
C ILE A 94 18.35 23.69 -5.22
N LYS A 95 19.20 22.67 -5.14
CA LYS A 95 18.77 21.30 -4.82
C LYS A 95 18.35 21.24 -3.36
N ASP A 96 17.04 21.26 -3.12
CA ASP A 96 16.51 20.86 -1.82
C ASP A 96 16.90 19.38 -1.59
N PRO A 97 17.57 19.02 -0.48
CA PRO A 97 17.93 17.63 -0.17
C PRO A 97 16.69 16.72 0.01
N HIS A 98 15.49 17.29 -0.01
CA HIS A 98 14.20 16.60 0.03
C HIS A 98 13.54 16.43 -1.37
N ALA A 99 14.04 17.09 -2.43
CA ALA A 99 13.42 17.10 -3.76
C ALA A 99 13.73 15.87 -4.63
N ASP A 100 14.70 15.03 -4.24
CA ASP A 100 15.18 13.92 -5.07
C ASP A 100 14.29 12.66 -5.05
N VAL A 101 13.18 12.65 -4.30
CA VAL A 101 12.19 11.55 -4.37
C VAL A 101 11.12 11.94 -5.37
N LYS A 102 11.14 11.33 -6.56
CA LYS A 102 10.04 11.53 -7.50
C LYS A 102 8.81 10.90 -6.88
N VAL A 103 7.74 11.68 -6.87
CA VAL A 103 6.45 11.33 -6.24
C VAL A 103 5.83 10.04 -6.85
N ASN A 104 6.38 9.48 -7.92
CA ASN A 104 5.88 8.28 -8.60
C ASN A 104 6.69 7.01 -8.31
N ASP A 105 7.64 7.02 -7.35
CA ASP A 105 8.58 5.90 -7.21
C ASP A 105 8.07 4.73 -6.35
N TYR A 106 6.91 4.88 -5.69
CA TYR A 106 6.41 3.89 -4.72
C TYR A 106 5.07 3.29 -5.13
N SER A 107 5.00 1.96 -5.11
CA SER A 107 3.76 1.18 -5.06
C SER A 107 3.49 0.72 -3.62
N VAL A 108 2.22 0.76 -3.20
CA VAL A 108 1.77 0.36 -1.87
C VAL A 108 1.12 -1.03 -1.91
N GLU A 109 1.48 -1.88 -0.95
CA GLU A 109 0.83 -3.16 -0.69
C GLU A 109 0.51 -3.27 0.82
N LEU A 110 -0.70 -3.71 1.17
CA LEU A 110 -1.06 -3.98 2.57
C LEU A 110 -0.59 -5.40 2.95
N CYS A 111 -0.07 -5.56 4.16
CA CYS A 111 0.34 -6.86 4.68
C CYS A 111 -0.20 -7.10 6.10
N ASP A 112 0.02 -8.32 6.59
CA ASP A 112 -0.39 -8.75 7.93
C ASP A 112 -1.91 -8.75 8.15
N PHE A 113 -2.54 -9.77 7.56
CA PHE A 113 -3.96 -10.04 7.70
C PHE A 113 -4.27 -10.92 8.93
N GLY A 114 -3.32 -11.10 9.87
CA GLY A 114 -3.48 -12.01 11.01
C GLY A 114 -4.64 -11.63 11.93
N LEU A 115 -5.00 -10.34 11.98
CA LEU A 115 -6.15 -9.82 12.73
C LEU A 115 -7.34 -9.46 11.84
N SER A 116 -7.27 -9.75 10.54
CA SER A 116 -8.35 -9.41 9.61
C SER A 116 -9.59 -10.26 9.84
N VAL A 117 -10.74 -9.65 9.61
CA VAL A 117 -12.05 -10.25 9.88
C VAL A 117 -12.96 -10.14 8.67
N LYS A 118 -13.70 -11.22 8.41
CA LYS A 118 -14.76 -11.22 7.40
C LYS A 118 -16.05 -10.69 8.00
N VAL A 119 -16.65 -9.73 7.33
CA VAL A 119 -17.90 -9.10 7.74
C VAL A 119 -18.94 -9.21 6.62
N PRO A 120 -20.21 -9.51 6.96
CA PRO A 120 -21.27 -9.58 5.96
C PRO A 120 -21.54 -8.24 5.27
N ASP A 121 -21.37 -7.14 6.01
CA ASP A 121 -21.53 -5.79 5.47
C ASP A 121 -20.66 -4.79 6.24
N VAL A 122 -19.70 -4.20 5.55
CA VAL A 122 -18.81 -3.16 6.10
C VAL A 122 -19.53 -1.85 6.46
N ARG A 123 -20.74 -1.62 5.94
CA ARG A 123 -21.55 -0.43 6.24
C ARG A 123 -22.04 -0.43 7.69
N PHE A 124 -22.05 -1.56 8.40
CA PHE A 124 -22.32 -1.58 9.84
C PHE A 124 -21.36 -0.67 10.61
N PHE A 125 -20.08 -0.61 10.23
CA PHE A 125 -19.12 0.31 10.86
C PHE A 125 -19.49 1.78 10.63
N LYS A 126 -20.00 2.13 9.45
CA LYS A 126 -20.47 3.50 9.16
C LYS A 126 -21.68 3.89 10.01
N LEU A 127 -22.48 2.92 10.44
CA LEU A 127 -23.66 3.12 11.28
C LEU A 127 -23.29 3.20 12.76
N THR A 128 -22.31 2.41 13.21
CA THR A 128 -21.98 2.27 14.64
C THR A 128 -20.81 3.13 15.10
N GLY A 129 -19.90 3.52 14.19
CA GLY A 129 -18.62 4.18 14.52
C GLY A 129 -17.65 3.29 15.31
N ASP A 130 -18.00 2.02 15.52
CA ASP A 130 -17.30 1.09 16.39
C ASP A 130 -17.20 -0.27 15.70
N VAL A 131 -15.98 -0.70 15.44
CA VAL A 131 -15.67 -1.94 14.75
C VAL A 131 -16.13 -3.16 15.56
N HIS A 132 -16.10 -3.10 16.89
CA HIS A 132 -16.51 -4.21 17.75
C HIS A 132 -18.01 -4.49 17.71
N LYS A 133 -18.81 -3.56 17.17
CA LYS A 133 -20.26 -3.70 16.99
C LYS A 133 -20.66 -4.22 15.60
N VAL A 134 -19.69 -4.43 14.71
CA VAL A 134 -19.94 -5.02 13.40
C VAL A 134 -20.20 -6.52 13.58
N PRO A 135 -21.28 -7.08 13.01
CA PRO A 135 -21.52 -8.52 13.09
C PRO A 135 -20.38 -9.27 12.38
N PHE A 136 -19.54 -9.97 13.12
CA PHE A 136 -18.50 -10.82 12.57
C PHE A 136 -19.03 -12.24 12.41
N THR A 137 -18.79 -12.85 11.25
CA THR A 137 -18.85 -14.32 11.15
C THR A 137 -17.46 -14.83 11.46
N LYS A 138 -17.27 -15.51 12.59
CA LYS A 138 -16.06 -16.33 12.79
C LYS A 138 -16.01 -17.31 11.63
N VAL A 139 -15.01 -17.21 10.77
CA VAL A 139 -14.68 -18.30 9.86
C VAL A 139 -14.02 -19.35 10.75
N THR A 140 -14.84 -20.23 11.34
CA THR A 140 -14.33 -21.48 11.91
C THR A 140 -13.94 -22.35 10.72
N GLY A 141 -12.67 -22.28 10.33
CA GLY A 141 -12.06 -23.36 9.54
C GLY A 141 -11.84 -24.54 10.48
N THR A 142 -12.43 -25.68 10.12
CA THR A 142 -12.05 -27.01 10.62
C THR A 142 -10.63 -27.36 10.18
#